data_AF-A0A417C3X5-F1
#
_entry.id   AF-A0A417C3X5-F1
#
_cell.length_a   1.000
_cell.length_b   1.000
_cell.length_c   1.000
_cell.angle_alpha   90.00
_cell.angle_beta   90.00
_cell.angle_gamma   90.00
#
_symmetry.space_group_name_H-M   'P 1'
#
loop_
_entity.id
_entity.type
_entity.pdbx_description
1 polymer ?
#
loop_
_entity_poly.entity_id
_entity_poly.type
_entity_poly.pdbx_seq_one_letter_code
_entity_poly.pdbx_strand_id
1 'polypeptide(L)'
;MDENGREILLQVKNVDITFGKGDDAVKAVKNASFDIYKGETFSLVGESGSGKTTIGRAVIRVNPCSAGEILYKGVKISGKIPHSLDREVIRNIQMVFQDPAASLNERATVDYIVSEGLYNFHLYENEADRVKKVENMINEVGLLPEHLTRYPHEFSGGQRQRIGLARAMVMEPELVVADEPISALDVSIRAQVLNLLKKFQREKQVTYLFIAHDLSIVRFISDRIGVIYKGNIVEVADAEELFNFPLHPYTHSLISAIPIPDPQLEKNKVLYTYDPSIHDYSVDKPEFVDIGHNHFVYGNKKEIEEYKALREKGEPLQPITIRKPGEKVKEENHEVHLSKAEDEFLKTPLHDTGSIWYKVLSFFFPIIGIIAAMVYKKKQYYHNYKACKQGALYGFAVLAVILLIFIIALILVVL
;
A
#
# COMPACT_ATOMS: atom_id res chain seq x y z
N MET A 1 -26.87 -10.64 -10.09
CA MET A 1 -27.25 -10.47 -8.67
C MET A 1 -26.58 -11.55 -7.87
N ASP A 2 -26.24 -11.30 -6.61
CA ASP A 2 -25.84 -12.37 -5.69
C ASP A 2 -27.07 -13.15 -5.18
N GLU A 3 -26.82 -14.13 -4.30
CA GLU A 3 -27.86 -14.96 -3.68
C GLU A 3 -28.86 -14.15 -2.83
N ASN A 4 -28.47 -12.95 -2.40
CA ASN A 4 -29.27 -12.01 -1.60
C ASN A 4 -29.94 -10.92 -2.45
N GLY A 5 -29.85 -10.99 -3.78
CA GLY A 5 -30.46 -10.03 -4.70
C GLY A 5 -29.68 -8.73 -4.91
N ARG A 6 -28.46 -8.60 -4.37
CA ARG A 6 -27.59 -7.43 -4.58
C ARG A 6 -27.04 -7.42 -6.00
N GLU A 7 -27.06 -6.26 -6.65
CA GLU A 7 -26.48 -6.08 -7.99
C GLU A 7 -24.95 -6.02 -7.89
N ILE A 8 -24.27 -7.03 -8.44
CA ILE A 8 -22.81 -7.06 -8.53
C ILE A 8 -22.38 -6.15 -9.67
N LEU A 9 -21.63 -5.08 -9.36
CA LEU A 9 -21.12 -4.14 -10.36
C LEU A 9 -19.79 -4.62 -10.93
N LEU A 10 -18.88 -5.06 -10.06
CA LEU A 10 -17.53 -5.49 -10.41
C LEU A 10 -17.21 -6.82 -9.72
N GLN A 11 -16.63 -7.76 -10.46
CA GLN A 11 -16.07 -9.01 -9.92
C GLN A 11 -14.60 -9.10 -10.25
N VAL A 12 -13.79 -9.37 -9.25
CA VAL A 12 -12.39 -9.77 -9.40
C VAL A 12 -12.36 -11.28 -9.12
N LYS A 13 -11.96 -12.10 -10.09
CA LYS A 13 -11.97 -13.56 -9.98
C LYS A 13 -10.60 -14.14 -10.25
N ASN A 14 -9.99 -14.70 -9.19
CA ASN A 14 -8.72 -15.41 -9.24
C ASN A 14 -7.60 -14.61 -9.92
N VAL A 15 -7.56 -13.29 -9.69
CA VAL A 15 -6.67 -12.39 -10.41
C VAL A 15 -5.24 -12.49 -9.89
N ASP A 16 -4.31 -12.72 -10.81
CA ASP A 16 -2.88 -12.61 -10.59
C ASP A 16 -2.32 -11.41 -11.34
N ILE A 17 -1.40 -10.67 -10.72
CA ILE A 17 -0.67 -9.57 -11.38
C ILE A 17 0.82 -9.74 -11.09
N THR A 18 1.61 -9.84 -12.16
CA THR A 18 3.06 -10.07 -12.10
C THR A 18 3.79 -9.00 -12.90
N PHE A 19 4.82 -8.42 -12.30
CA PHE A 19 5.72 -7.48 -12.96
C PHE A 19 7.08 -8.12 -13.22
N GLY A 20 7.74 -7.74 -14.32
CA GLY A 20 9.02 -8.33 -14.72
C GLY A 20 8.86 -9.62 -15.54
N LYS A 21 10.00 -10.26 -15.82
CA LYS A 21 10.10 -11.50 -16.60
C LYS A 21 11.21 -12.38 -16.02
N GLY A 22 11.11 -13.68 -16.21
CA GLY A 22 12.13 -14.64 -15.74
C GLY A 22 12.16 -14.74 -14.22
N ASP A 23 13.35 -15.02 -13.68
CA ASP A 23 13.55 -15.28 -12.25
C ASP A 23 13.33 -14.05 -11.35
N ASP A 24 13.42 -12.84 -11.93
CA ASP A 24 13.20 -11.56 -11.22
C ASP A 24 11.72 -11.13 -11.22
N ALA A 25 10.79 -11.98 -11.68
CA ALA A 25 9.38 -11.64 -11.75
C ALA A 25 8.75 -11.52 -10.35
N VAL A 26 8.13 -10.38 -10.07
CA VAL A 26 7.45 -10.11 -8.80
C VAL A 26 5.95 -10.32 -8.95
N LYS A 27 5.42 -11.34 -8.26
CA LYS A 27 3.98 -11.57 -8.17
C LYS A 27 3.35 -10.65 -7.13
N ALA A 28 2.93 -9.47 -7.57
CA ALA A 28 2.38 -8.41 -6.74
C ALA A 28 0.97 -8.72 -6.20
N VAL A 29 0.16 -9.47 -6.96
CA VAL A 29 -1.17 -9.92 -6.55
C VAL A 29 -1.32 -11.41 -6.87
N LYS A 30 -1.91 -12.15 -5.94
CA LYS A 30 -2.00 -13.60 -5.92
C LYS A 30 -3.44 -14.03 -5.67
N ASN A 31 -4.07 -14.56 -6.71
CA ASN A 31 -5.40 -15.17 -6.66
C ASN A 31 -6.47 -14.28 -6.00
N ALA A 32 -6.42 -12.96 -6.21
CA ALA A 32 -7.36 -12.04 -5.59
C ALA A 32 -8.78 -12.31 -6.10
N SER A 33 -9.72 -12.49 -5.17
CA SER A 33 -11.13 -12.74 -5.49
C SER A 33 -12.04 -11.97 -4.55
N PHE A 34 -12.90 -11.12 -5.09
CA PHE A 34 -13.94 -10.39 -4.35
C PHE A 34 -14.94 -9.74 -5.32
N ASP A 35 -16.14 -9.48 -4.82
CA ASP A 35 -17.19 -8.77 -5.52
C ASP A 35 -17.44 -7.39 -4.88
N ILE A 36 -17.72 -6.40 -5.73
CA ILE A 36 -18.19 -5.07 -5.35
C ILE A 36 -19.62 -4.88 -5.88
N TYR A 37 -20.52 -4.54 -4.97
CA TYR A 37 -21.93 -4.31 -5.25
C TYR A 37 -22.20 -2.85 -5.63
N LYS A 38 -23.23 -2.62 -6.43
CA LYS A 38 -23.60 -1.28 -6.86
C LYS A 38 -24.00 -0.39 -5.67
N GLY A 39 -23.43 0.81 -5.61
CA GLY A 39 -23.64 1.79 -4.54
C GLY A 39 -22.86 1.50 -3.25
N GLU A 40 -22.11 0.39 -3.21
CA GLU A 40 -21.26 0.00 -2.08
C GLU A 40 -19.95 0.78 -2.07
N THR A 41 -19.44 1.07 -0.89
CA THR A 41 -18.02 1.35 -0.68
C THR A 41 -17.33 0.08 -0.21
N PHE A 42 -16.64 -0.59 -1.12
CA PHE A 42 -15.75 -1.69 -0.81
C PHE A 42 -14.34 -1.15 -0.59
N SER A 43 -13.84 -1.25 0.63
CA SER A 43 -12.49 -0.81 0.94
C SER A 43 -11.48 -1.93 0.86
N LEU A 44 -10.29 -1.63 0.32
CA LEU A 44 -9.16 -2.53 0.29
C LEU A 44 -8.03 -1.96 1.14
N VAL A 45 -7.62 -2.67 2.19
CA VAL A 45 -6.67 -2.21 3.21
C VAL A 45 -5.48 -3.13 3.39
N GLY A 46 -4.37 -2.57 3.84
CA GLY A 46 -3.13 -3.30 4.12
C GLY A 46 -1.92 -2.38 4.04
N GLU A 47 -0.75 -2.89 4.43
CA GLU A 47 0.50 -2.13 4.41
C GLU A 47 0.91 -1.63 3.01
N SER A 48 1.81 -0.65 2.98
CA SER A 48 2.41 -0.20 1.72
C SER A 48 3.04 -1.38 0.96
N GLY A 49 2.87 -1.43 -0.36
CA GLY A 49 3.40 -2.52 -1.19
C GLY A 49 2.61 -3.84 -1.12
N SER A 50 1.49 -3.92 -0.40
CA SER A 50 0.68 -5.16 -0.30
C SER A 50 -0.07 -5.57 -1.57
N GLY A 51 -0.20 -4.68 -2.56
CA GLY A 51 -0.86 -4.94 -3.85
C GLY A 51 -2.14 -4.12 -4.11
N LYS A 52 -2.57 -3.26 -3.19
CA LYS A 52 -3.83 -2.48 -3.29
C LYS A 52 -3.93 -1.63 -4.57
N THR A 53 -2.99 -0.71 -4.76
CA THR A 53 -2.88 0.15 -5.95
C THR A 53 -2.75 -0.68 -7.23
N THR A 54 -2.08 -1.82 -7.17
CA THR A 54 -1.93 -2.75 -8.30
C THR A 54 -3.28 -3.32 -8.74
N ILE A 55 -4.13 -3.71 -7.79
CA ILE A 55 -5.51 -4.15 -8.06
C ILE A 55 -6.34 -2.99 -8.62
N GLY A 56 -6.32 -1.82 -7.97
CA GLY A 56 -7.06 -0.65 -8.45
C GLY A 56 -6.72 -0.26 -9.90
N ARG A 57 -5.43 -0.29 -10.25
CA ARG A 57 -4.95 -0.04 -11.62
C ARG A 57 -5.34 -1.14 -12.60
N ALA A 58 -5.53 -2.38 -12.16
CA ALA A 58 -6.04 -3.44 -13.01
C ALA A 58 -7.55 -3.29 -13.29
N VAL A 59 -8.32 -2.81 -12.31
CA VAL A 59 -9.74 -2.50 -12.47
C VAL A 59 -9.96 -1.42 -13.55
N ILE A 60 -9.13 -0.38 -13.57
CA ILE A 60 -9.14 0.63 -14.65
C ILE A 60 -8.34 0.22 -15.90
N ARG A 61 -7.94 -1.07 -16.00
CA ARG A 61 -7.25 -1.67 -17.15
C ARG A 61 -5.88 -1.06 -17.51
N VAL A 62 -5.26 -0.31 -16.60
CA VAL A 62 -3.88 0.20 -16.76
C VAL A 62 -2.86 -0.93 -16.57
N ASN A 63 -3.09 -1.79 -15.56
CA ASN A 63 -2.25 -2.97 -15.33
C ASN A 63 -2.91 -4.22 -15.92
N PRO A 64 -2.22 -5.01 -16.75
CA PRO A 64 -2.76 -6.28 -17.24
C PRO A 64 -2.79 -7.34 -16.14
N CYS A 65 -3.81 -8.20 -16.18
CA CYS A 65 -3.84 -9.42 -15.37
C CYS A 65 -2.98 -10.50 -16.02
N SER A 66 -2.15 -11.18 -15.23
CA SER A 66 -1.37 -12.35 -15.66
C SER A 66 -2.23 -13.62 -15.69
N ALA A 67 -3.21 -13.72 -14.78
CA ALA A 67 -4.21 -14.79 -14.73
C ALA A 67 -5.52 -14.24 -14.11
N GLY A 68 -6.59 -15.04 -14.19
CA GLY A 68 -7.91 -14.66 -13.72
C GLY A 68 -8.62 -13.66 -14.61
N GLU A 69 -9.71 -13.10 -14.11
CA GLU A 69 -10.49 -12.11 -14.84
C GLU A 69 -11.18 -11.08 -13.97
N ILE A 70 -11.41 -9.92 -14.58
CA ILE A 70 -12.21 -8.84 -14.00
C ILE A 70 -13.47 -8.71 -14.85
N LEU A 71 -14.64 -8.78 -14.21
CA LEU A 71 -15.94 -8.65 -14.86
C LEU A 71 -16.59 -7.34 -14.40
N TYR A 72 -17.07 -6.53 -15.34
CA TYR A 72 -17.89 -5.35 -15.09
C TYR A 72 -19.29 -5.62 -15.63
N LYS A 73 -20.31 -5.56 -14.78
CA LYS A 73 -21.70 -5.97 -15.11
C LYS A 73 -21.78 -7.37 -15.73
N GLY A 74 -20.96 -8.30 -15.23
CA GLY A 74 -20.85 -9.66 -15.74
C GLY A 74 -20.11 -9.82 -17.08
N VAL A 75 -19.67 -8.72 -17.71
CA VAL A 75 -18.89 -8.75 -18.94
C VAL A 75 -17.40 -8.68 -18.61
N LYS A 76 -16.60 -9.56 -19.22
CA LYS A 76 -15.15 -9.56 -19.02
C LYS A 76 -14.50 -8.30 -19.56
N ILE A 77 -13.77 -7.62 -18.69
CA ILE A 77 -13.00 -6.41 -18.98
C ILE A 77 -11.51 -6.56 -18.69
N SER A 78 -10.99 -7.76 -18.47
CA SER A 78 -9.54 -8.01 -18.43
C SER A 78 -9.02 -8.46 -19.81
N GLY A 79 -7.80 -8.06 -20.16
CA GLY A 79 -7.19 -8.41 -21.45
C GLY A 79 -7.74 -7.63 -22.64
N LYS A 80 -7.70 -8.25 -23.83
CA LYS A 80 -8.15 -7.64 -25.09
C LYS A 80 -9.68 -7.70 -25.19
N ILE A 81 -10.31 -6.56 -25.44
CA ILE A 81 -11.75 -6.40 -25.59
C ILE A 81 -12.08 -5.48 -26.77
N PRO A 82 -13.32 -5.46 -27.28
CA PRO A 82 -13.73 -4.53 -28.32
C PRO A 82 -13.58 -3.07 -27.89
N HIS A 83 -13.24 -2.18 -28.83
CA HIS A 83 -13.04 -0.76 -28.56
C HIS A 83 -14.29 -0.07 -28.00
N SER A 84 -15.49 -0.48 -28.42
CA SER A 84 -16.75 0.05 -27.87
C SER A 84 -16.92 -0.24 -26.38
N LEU A 85 -16.59 -1.46 -25.96
CA LEU A 85 -16.64 -1.86 -24.55
C LEU A 85 -15.55 -1.14 -23.74
N ASP A 86 -14.35 -1.02 -24.29
CA ASP A 86 -13.25 -0.28 -23.65
C ASP A 86 -13.63 1.19 -23.41
N ARG A 87 -14.27 1.83 -24.40
CA ARG A 87 -14.80 3.19 -24.29
C ARG A 87 -15.90 3.28 -23.21
N GLU A 88 -16.81 2.30 -23.13
CA GLU A 88 -17.82 2.24 -22.08
C GLU A 88 -17.19 2.10 -20.68
N VAL A 89 -16.18 1.24 -20.53
CA VAL A 89 -15.46 1.03 -19.28
C VAL A 89 -14.73 2.30 -18.85
N ILE A 90 -13.98 2.95 -19.74
CA ILE A 90 -13.26 4.19 -19.43
C ILE A 90 -14.21 5.31 -19.03
N ARG A 91 -15.42 5.37 -19.60
CA ARG A 91 -16.44 6.35 -19.20
C ARG A 91 -16.93 6.08 -17.77
N ASN A 92 -17.31 4.84 -17.48
CA ASN A 92 -18.04 4.50 -16.26
C ASN A 92 -17.16 4.13 -15.06
N ILE A 93 -15.89 3.81 -15.28
CA ILE A 93 -14.92 3.48 -14.22
C ILE A 93 -13.83 4.56 -14.21
N GLN A 94 -13.83 5.39 -13.17
CA GLN A 94 -12.89 6.50 -13.01
C GLN A 94 -11.90 6.23 -11.87
N MET A 95 -10.77 6.95 -11.87
CA MET A 95 -9.77 6.84 -10.81
C MET A 95 -9.45 8.20 -10.20
N VAL A 96 -9.43 8.23 -8.86
CA VAL A 96 -8.83 9.29 -8.06
C VAL A 96 -7.48 8.76 -7.58
N PHE A 97 -6.39 9.42 -7.98
CA PHE A 97 -5.03 8.96 -7.71
C PHE A 97 -4.53 9.45 -6.35
N GLN A 98 -3.54 8.73 -5.81
CA GLN A 98 -2.87 9.01 -4.54
C GLN A 98 -2.17 10.37 -4.50
N ASP A 99 -1.45 10.72 -5.57
CA ASP A 99 -0.78 12.02 -5.70
C ASP A 99 -1.60 12.93 -6.61
N PRO A 100 -2.33 13.93 -6.06
CA PRO A 100 -3.10 14.84 -6.87
C PRO A 100 -2.22 15.72 -7.75
N ALA A 101 -1.02 16.11 -7.32
CA ALA A 101 -0.15 16.97 -8.12
C ALA A 101 0.37 16.22 -9.36
N ALA A 102 0.88 15.01 -9.18
CA ALA A 102 1.37 14.20 -10.30
C ALA A 102 0.25 13.76 -11.26
N SER A 103 -1.00 13.68 -10.78
CA SER A 103 -2.13 13.28 -11.60
C SER A 103 -2.71 14.40 -12.47
N LEU A 104 -2.35 15.66 -12.21
CA LEU A 104 -2.89 16.84 -12.90
C LEU A 104 -1.85 17.44 -13.85
N ASN A 105 -2.27 17.84 -15.04
CA ASN A 105 -1.38 18.52 -15.97
C ASN A 105 -1.14 19.97 -15.52
N GLU A 106 0.05 20.28 -14.98
CA GLU A 106 0.40 21.61 -14.47
C GLU A 106 0.36 22.73 -15.53
N ARG A 107 0.35 22.37 -16.82
CA ARG A 107 0.28 23.31 -17.96
C ARG A 107 -1.13 23.53 -18.49
N ALA A 108 -2.13 22.87 -17.91
CA ALA A 108 -3.53 23.04 -18.27
C ALA A 108 -4.30 23.75 -17.16
N THR A 109 -5.32 24.50 -17.53
CA THR A 109 -6.24 25.12 -16.56
C THR A 109 -7.13 24.06 -15.91
N VAL A 110 -7.67 24.37 -14.73
CA VAL A 110 -8.64 23.51 -14.05
C VAL A 110 -9.85 23.23 -14.94
N ASP A 111 -10.33 24.21 -15.70
CA ASP A 111 -11.39 24.02 -16.69
C ASP A 111 -11.07 22.91 -17.68
N TYR A 112 -9.90 22.96 -18.32
CA TYR A 112 -9.50 21.95 -19.29
C TYR A 112 -9.40 20.57 -18.65
N ILE A 113 -8.74 20.49 -17.49
CA ILE A 113 -8.53 19.23 -16.76
C ILE A 113 -9.85 18.53 -16.43
N VAL A 114 -10.84 19.28 -15.93
CA VAL A 114 -12.15 18.72 -15.58
C VAL A 114 -12.98 18.45 -16.85
N SER A 115 -12.86 19.29 -17.88
CA SER A 115 -13.62 19.15 -19.13
C SER A 115 -13.12 18.04 -20.05
N GLU A 116 -11.86 17.59 -19.91
CA GLU A 116 -11.21 16.67 -20.86
C GLU A 116 -12.05 15.41 -21.11
N GLY A 117 -12.56 14.79 -20.05
CA GLY A 117 -13.42 13.62 -20.16
C GLY A 117 -14.75 13.93 -20.86
N LEU A 118 -15.36 15.08 -20.59
CA LEU A 118 -16.60 15.49 -21.25
C LEU A 118 -16.39 15.65 -22.77
N TYR A 119 -15.26 16.23 -23.19
CA TYR A 119 -14.89 16.36 -24.60
C TYR A 119 -14.69 15.02 -25.28
N ASN A 120 -13.85 14.16 -24.71
CA ASN A 120 -13.47 12.88 -25.31
C ASN A 120 -14.65 11.92 -25.48
N PHE A 121 -15.67 12.06 -24.64
CA PHE A 121 -16.86 11.21 -24.64
C PHE A 121 -18.13 11.91 -25.12
N HIS A 122 -18.04 13.18 -25.55
CA HIS A 122 -19.16 14.00 -25.99
C HIS A 122 -20.34 14.01 -25.00
N LEU A 123 -20.04 14.21 -23.70
CA LEU A 123 -21.01 14.15 -22.60
C LEU A 123 -21.65 15.51 -22.30
N TYR A 124 -21.99 16.28 -23.32
CA TYR A 124 -22.59 17.60 -23.21
C TYR A 124 -23.41 17.93 -24.47
N GLU A 125 -24.45 18.75 -24.33
CA GLU A 125 -25.33 19.10 -25.46
C GLU A 125 -24.72 20.21 -26.34
N ASN A 126 -24.10 21.19 -25.70
CA ASN A 126 -23.42 22.32 -26.32
C ASN A 126 -22.42 22.92 -25.32
N GLU A 127 -21.66 23.92 -25.75
CA GLU A 127 -20.60 24.50 -24.93
C GLU A 127 -21.13 25.13 -23.63
N ALA A 128 -22.32 25.72 -23.64
CA ALA A 128 -22.92 26.28 -22.42
C ALA A 128 -23.30 25.19 -21.41
N ASP A 129 -23.79 24.03 -21.86
CA ASP A 129 -24.04 22.87 -21.01
C ASP A 129 -22.73 22.32 -20.41
N ARG A 130 -21.67 22.23 -21.22
CA ARG A 130 -20.33 21.80 -20.77
C ARG A 130 -19.82 22.69 -19.63
N VAL A 131 -19.81 24.01 -19.83
CA VAL A 131 -19.40 24.98 -18.81
C VAL A 131 -20.23 24.83 -17.54
N LYS A 132 -21.56 24.74 -17.67
CA LYS A 132 -22.45 24.56 -16.53
C LYS A 132 -22.16 23.29 -15.73
N LYS A 133 -21.91 22.16 -16.40
CA LYS A 133 -21.54 20.89 -15.71
C LYS A 133 -20.25 21.02 -14.92
N VAL A 134 -19.25 21.68 -15.51
CA VAL A 134 -17.95 21.91 -14.89
C VAL A 134 -18.06 22.87 -13.70
N GLU A 135 -18.77 23.98 -13.84
CA GLU A 135 -19.03 24.93 -12.74
C GLU A 135 -19.79 24.26 -11.59
N ASN A 136 -20.83 23.48 -11.90
CA ASN A 136 -21.58 22.73 -10.89
C ASN A 136 -20.67 21.75 -10.15
N MET A 137 -19.84 20.99 -10.87
CA MET A 137 -18.93 20.03 -10.23
C MET A 137 -17.87 20.72 -9.36
N ILE A 138 -17.30 21.84 -9.83
CA ILE A 138 -16.35 22.65 -9.04
C ILE A 138 -17.00 23.18 -7.76
N ASN A 139 -18.23 23.66 -7.84
CA ASN A 139 -19.00 24.07 -6.66
C ASN A 139 -19.27 22.89 -5.72
N GLU A 140 -19.67 21.72 -6.25
CA GLU A 140 -19.95 20.52 -5.45
C GLU A 140 -18.72 20.04 -4.66
N VAL A 141 -17.52 20.15 -5.26
CA VAL A 141 -16.27 19.84 -4.55
C VAL A 141 -15.76 20.98 -3.67
N GLY A 142 -16.53 22.05 -3.48
CA GLY A 142 -16.23 23.15 -2.57
C GLY A 142 -15.17 24.13 -3.07
N LEU A 143 -15.04 24.27 -4.39
CA LEU A 143 -14.22 25.30 -5.05
C LEU A 143 -15.15 26.31 -5.74
N LEU A 144 -14.62 27.49 -6.09
CA LEU A 144 -15.40 28.54 -6.74
C LEU A 144 -15.21 28.50 -8.26
N PRO A 145 -16.21 28.86 -9.09
CA PRO A 145 -16.08 28.88 -10.55
C PRO A 145 -14.92 29.76 -11.06
N GLU A 146 -14.60 30.85 -10.36
CA GLU A 146 -13.44 31.71 -10.65
C GLU A 146 -12.09 30.97 -10.59
N HIS A 147 -12.04 29.78 -9.98
CA HIS A 147 -10.85 28.94 -9.93
C HIS A 147 -10.61 28.18 -11.25
N LEU A 148 -11.58 28.12 -12.16
CA LEU A 148 -11.51 27.35 -13.41
C LEU A 148 -10.38 27.82 -14.34
N THR A 149 -10.07 29.11 -14.34
CA THR A 149 -9.02 29.69 -15.20
C THR A 149 -7.61 29.56 -14.61
N ARG A 150 -7.49 29.08 -13.36
CA ARG A 150 -6.20 28.87 -12.68
C ARG A 150 -5.56 27.55 -13.09
N TYR A 151 -4.28 27.42 -12.81
CA TYR A 151 -3.48 26.21 -13.00
C TYR A 151 -3.35 25.42 -11.69
N PRO A 152 -3.15 24.08 -11.74
CA PRO A 152 -3.02 23.25 -10.54
C PRO A 152 -1.99 23.74 -9.53
N HIS A 153 -0.87 24.32 -9.99
CA HIS A 153 0.20 24.76 -9.11
C HIS A 153 -0.20 25.93 -8.19
N GLU A 154 -1.29 26.65 -8.52
CA GLU A 154 -1.85 27.76 -7.75
C GLU A 154 -2.76 27.30 -6.58
N PHE A 155 -2.94 26.00 -6.40
CA PHE A 155 -3.81 25.40 -5.38
C PHE A 155 -3.04 24.67 -4.28
N SER A 156 -3.62 24.63 -3.08
CA SER A 156 -3.14 23.78 -1.98
C SER A 156 -3.32 22.29 -2.30
N GLY A 157 -2.61 21.41 -1.60
CA GLY A 157 -2.73 19.95 -1.81
C GLY A 157 -4.17 19.44 -1.69
N GLY A 158 -4.92 19.91 -0.69
CA GLY A 158 -6.34 19.58 -0.51
C GLY A 158 -7.24 20.08 -1.64
N GLN A 159 -6.96 21.27 -2.19
CA GLN A 159 -7.69 21.79 -3.34
C GLN A 159 -7.35 21.01 -4.62
N ARG A 160 -6.09 20.63 -4.83
CA ARG A 160 -5.70 19.73 -5.94
C ARG A 160 -6.38 18.37 -5.85
N GLN A 161 -6.53 17.82 -4.64
CA GLN A 161 -7.30 16.59 -4.44
C GLN A 161 -8.77 16.76 -4.85
N ARG A 162 -9.40 17.88 -4.46
CA ARG A 162 -10.78 18.20 -4.86
C ARG A 162 -10.91 18.36 -6.38
N ILE A 163 -9.93 18.95 -7.05
CA ILE A 163 -9.86 19.02 -8.52
C ILE A 163 -9.75 17.62 -9.12
N GLY A 164 -8.89 16.75 -8.57
CA GLY A 164 -8.78 15.36 -9.01
C GLY A 164 -10.09 14.57 -8.85
N LEU A 165 -10.81 14.80 -7.75
CA LEU A 165 -12.14 14.24 -7.53
C LEU A 165 -13.17 14.81 -8.51
N ALA A 166 -13.19 16.13 -8.74
CA ALA A 166 -14.07 16.77 -9.72
C ALA A 166 -13.87 16.19 -11.13
N ARG A 167 -12.61 16.00 -11.55
CA ARG A 167 -12.27 15.39 -12.84
C ARG A 167 -12.87 13.98 -12.99
N ALA A 168 -12.82 13.16 -11.94
CA ALA A 168 -13.42 11.83 -11.98
C ALA A 168 -14.96 11.91 -11.95
N MET A 169 -15.53 12.76 -11.09
CA MET A 169 -16.96 12.80 -10.80
C MET A 169 -17.80 13.50 -11.88
N VAL A 170 -17.21 14.40 -12.67
CA VAL A 170 -17.90 15.08 -13.78
C VAL A 170 -18.34 14.12 -14.88
N MET A 171 -17.71 12.96 -14.96
CA MET A 171 -18.07 11.89 -15.90
C MET A 171 -19.33 11.11 -15.50
N GLU A 172 -19.87 11.38 -14.30
CA GLU A 172 -20.98 10.64 -13.68
C GLU A 172 -20.71 9.11 -13.67
N PRO A 173 -19.59 8.67 -13.07
CA PRO A 173 -19.20 7.27 -13.12
C PRO A 173 -20.06 6.39 -12.23
N GLU A 174 -20.16 5.11 -12.59
CA GLU A 174 -20.78 4.09 -11.75
C GLU A 174 -19.81 3.54 -10.69
N LEU A 175 -18.51 3.48 -11.02
CA LEU A 175 -17.45 3.03 -10.14
C LEU A 175 -16.30 4.04 -10.11
N VAL A 176 -15.82 4.37 -8.92
CA VAL A 176 -14.60 5.15 -8.72
C VAL A 176 -13.60 4.33 -7.92
N VAL A 177 -12.41 4.13 -8.49
CA VAL A 177 -11.24 3.62 -7.76
C VAL A 177 -10.58 4.81 -7.06
N ALA A 178 -10.70 4.88 -5.75
CA ALA A 178 -10.11 5.93 -4.94
C ALA A 178 -8.83 5.40 -4.28
N ASP A 179 -7.69 5.67 -4.91
CA ASP A 179 -6.38 5.15 -4.49
C ASP A 179 -5.72 6.09 -3.48
N GLU A 180 -5.86 5.77 -2.19
CA GLU A 180 -5.38 6.61 -1.08
C GLU A 180 -5.75 8.10 -1.23
N PRO A 181 -7.03 8.45 -1.42
CA PRO A 181 -7.46 9.79 -1.82
C PRO A 181 -7.25 10.88 -0.75
N ILE A 182 -6.62 10.54 0.38
CA ILE A 182 -6.50 11.36 1.58
C ILE A 182 -5.10 11.26 2.24
N SER A 183 -4.18 10.44 1.72
CA SER A 183 -2.92 10.13 2.40
C SER A 183 -2.01 11.34 2.59
N ALA A 184 -1.98 12.25 1.62
CA ALA A 184 -1.14 13.46 1.64
C ALA A 184 -1.83 14.70 2.26
N LEU A 185 -2.97 14.54 2.95
CA LEU A 185 -3.79 15.66 3.43
C LEU A 185 -3.77 15.82 4.95
N ASP A 186 -3.91 17.05 5.43
CA ASP A 186 -4.14 17.37 6.84
C ASP A 186 -5.45 16.76 7.35
N VAL A 187 -5.52 16.45 8.65
CA VAL A 187 -6.66 15.75 9.28
C VAL A 187 -8.02 16.41 8.97
N SER A 188 -8.09 17.75 9.03
CA SER A 188 -9.33 18.50 8.73
C SER A 188 -9.76 18.37 7.27
N ILE A 189 -8.80 18.35 6.34
CA ILE A 189 -9.06 18.20 4.90
C ILE A 189 -9.46 16.76 4.58
N ARG A 190 -8.87 15.74 5.23
CA ARG A 190 -9.28 14.33 5.07
C ARG A 190 -10.76 14.16 5.37
N ALA A 191 -11.23 14.69 6.49
CA ALA A 191 -12.64 14.62 6.89
C ALA A 191 -13.57 15.28 5.85
N GLN A 192 -13.17 16.42 5.28
CA GLN A 192 -13.95 17.08 4.24
C GLN A 192 -14.04 16.25 2.94
N VAL A 193 -12.94 15.63 2.51
CA VAL A 193 -12.93 14.76 1.32
C VAL A 193 -13.77 13.50 1.56
N LEU A 194 -13.68 12.87 2.74
CA LEU A 194 -14.51 11.71 3.10
C LEU A 194 -16.00 12.05 3.09
N ASN A 195 -16.38 13.21 3.65
CA ASN A 195 -17.77 13.67 3.63
C ASN A 195 -18.27 13.92 2.20
N LEU A 196 -17.41 14.39 1.32
CA LEU A 196 -17.72 14.59 -0.09
C LEU A 196 -17.92 13.27 -0.84
N LEU A 197 -17.07 12.27 -0.60
CA LEU A 197 -17.26 10.91 -1.14
C LEU A 197 -18.57 10.28 -0.65
N LYS A 198 -18.89 10.36 0.65
CA LYS A 198 -20.17 9.88 1.19
C LYS A 198 -21.36 10.62 0.61
N LYS A 199 -21.24 11.93 0.39
CA LYS A 199 -22.27 12.73 -0.28
C LYS A 199 -22.52 12.20 -1.70
N PHE A 200 -21.47 11.97 -2.49
CA PHE A 200 -21.59 11.43 -3.85
C PHE A 200 -22.12 10.00 -3.89
N GLN A 201 -21.69 9.12 -2.97
CA GLN A 201 -22.28 7.79 -2.81
C GLN A 201 -23.80 7.90 -2.64
N ARG A 202 -24.26 8.72 -1.70
CA ARG A 202 -25.69 8.84 -1.35
C ARG A 202 -26.51 9.49 -2.45
N GLU A 203 -26.01 10.57 -3.05
CA GLU A 203 -26.78 11.40 -4.00
C GLU A 203 -26.71 10.87 -5.43
N LYS A 204 -25.59 10.24 -5.81
CA LYS A 204 -25.33 9.77 -7.19
C LYS A 204 -25.22 8.25 -7.30
N GLN A 205 -25.42 7.51 -6.20
CA GLN A 205 -25.29 6.04 -6.15
C GLN A 205 -23.94 5.52 -6.67
N VAL A 206 -22.88 6.30 -6.43
CA VAL A 206 -21.53 5.97 -6.87
C VAL A 206 -21.02 4.78 -6.07
N THR A 207 -20.42 3.82 -6.76
CA THR A 207 -19.73 2.69 -6.14
C THR A 207 -18.27 3.03 -5.95
N TYR A 208 -17.67 2.64 -4.83
CA TYR A 208 -16.27 2.91 -4.55
C TYR A 208 -15.47 1.62 -4.35
N LEU A 209 -14.34 1.51 -5.06
CA LEU A 209 -13.20 0.73 -4.60
C LEU A 209 -12.26 1.69 -3.86
N PHE A 210 -12.35 1.71 -2.53
CA PHE A 210 -11.62 2.66 -1.69
C PHE A 210 -10.34 2.02 -1.14
N ILE A 211 -9.18 2.46 -1.61
CA ILE A 211 -7.89 1.93 -1.17
C ILE A 211 -7.33 2.84 -0.09
N ALA A 212 -6.95 2.24 1.04
CA ALA A 212 -6.31 2.95 2.14
C ALA A 212 -5.33 2.04 2.90
N HIS A 213 -4.48 2.63 3.73
CA HIS A 213 -3.63 1.91 4.66
C HIS A 213 -4.08 2.06 6.12
N ASP A 214 -5.00 2.98 6.42
CA ASP A 214 -5.48 3.27 7.77
C ASP A 214 -6.92 2.77 7.97
N LEU A 215 -7.07 1.74 8.81
CA LEU A 215 -8.36 1.14 9.14
C LEU A 215 -9.30 2.10 9.88
N SER A 216 -8.78 3.07 10.64
CA SER A 216 -9.60 4.01 11.42
C SER A 216 -10.52 4.84 10.53
N ILE A 217 -10.03 5.21 9.36
CA ILE A 217 -10.77 5.98 8.35
C ILE A 217 -11.71 5.08 7.56
N VAL A 218 -11.25 3.87 7.26
CA VAL A 218 -11.97 2.89 6.45
C VAL A 218 -13.28 2.48 7.13
N ARG A 219 -13.29 2.31 8.46
CA ARG A 219 -14.53 2.01 9.19
C ARG A 219 -15.65 3.02 8.95
N PHE A 220 -15.31 4.31 8.80
CA PHE A 220 -16.31 5.38 8.68
C PHE A 220 -17.01 5.43 7.31
N ILE A 221 -16.33 5.00 6.25
CA ILE A 221 -16.78 5.17 4.86
C ILE A 221 -17.24 3.85 4.21
N SER A 222 -16.79 2.70 4.72
CA SER A 222 -16.95 1.42 4.03
C SER A 222 -18.20 0.67 4.46
N ASP A 223 -18.81 -0.01 3.50
CA ASP A 223 -19.82 -1.03 3.77
C ASP A 223 -19.13 -2.38 4.03
N ARG A 224 -18.13 -2.73 3.20
CA ARG A 224 -17.28 -3.93 3.34
C ARG A 224 -15.81 -3.58 3.25
N ILE A 225 -14.99 -4.40 3.91
CA ILE A 225 -13.55 -4.23 3.99
C ILE A 225 -12.89 -5.54 3.58
N GLY A 226 -12.00 -5.46 2.59
CA GLY A 226 -11.03 -6.50 2.25
C GLY A 226 -9.64 -6.13 2.76
N VAL A 227 -8.98 -7.06 3.43
CA VAL A 227 -7.61 -6.94 3.93
C VAL A 227 -6.68 -7.70 3.00
N ILE A 228 -5.61 -7.06 2.54
CA ILE A 228 -4.60 -7.66 1.65
C ILE A 228 -3.23 -7.66 2.31
N TYR A 229 -2.58 -8.82 2.30
CA TYR A 229 -1.23 -9.04 2.81
C TYR A 229 -0.35 -9.72 1.75
N LYS A 230 0.77 -9.07 1.38
CA LYS A 230 1.76 -9.58 0.42
C LYS A 230 1.16 -10.21 -0.85
N GLY A 231 0.14 -9.54 -1.39
CA GLY A 231 -0.57 -9.90 -2.61
C GLY A 231 -1.76 -10.85 -2.44
N ASN A 232 -2.01 -11.41 -1.25
CA ASN A 232 -3.17 -12.27 -0.98
C ASN A 232 -4.25 -11.48 -0.24
N ILE A 233 -5.51 -11.63 -0.67
CA ILE A 233 -6.65 -11.21 0.15
C ILE A 233 -6.74 -12.18 1.32
N VAL A 234 -6.59 -11.67 2.55
CA VAL A 234 -6.54 -12.50 3.76
C VAL A 234 -7.86 -12.50 4.53
N GLU A 235 -8.68 -11.46 4.37
CA GLU A 235 -9.95 -11.36 5.07
C GLU A 235 -10.88 -10.40 4.32
N VAL A 236 -12.17 -10.72 4.20
CA VAL A 236 -13.20 -9.82 3.68
C VAL A 236 -14.46 -9.97 4.51
N ALA A 237 -14.99 -8.88 5.06
CA ALA A 237 -16.27 -8.90 5.76
C ALA A 237 -16.96 -7.53 5.70
N ASP A 238 -18.20 -7.46 6.17
CA ASP A 238 -18.87 -6.19 6.47
C ASP A 238 -18.04 -5.38 7.47
N ALA A 239 -18.06 -4.05 7.35
CA ALA A 239 -17.12 -3.20 8.10
C ALA A 239 -17.25 -3.40 9.62
N GLU A 240 -18.47 -3.42 10.16
CA GLU A 240 -18.67 -3.66 11.60
C GLU A 240 -18.33 -5.11 12.01
N GLU A 241 -18.57 -6.08 11.13
CA GLU A 241 -18.22 -7.48 11.38
C GLU A 241 -16.70 -7.65 11.50
N LEU A 242 -15.93 -7.10 10.56
CA LEU A 242 -14.46 -7.18 10.57
C LEU A 242 -13.85 -6.51 11.81
N PHE A 243 -14.47 -5.44 12.31
CA PHE A 243 -14.02 -4.75 13.51
C PHE A 243 -14.38 -5.46 14.81
N ASN A 244 -15.51 -6.16 14.84
CA ASN A 244 -15.93 -6.94 16.00
C ASN A 244 -15.23 -8.31 16.04
N PHE A 245 -14.90 -8.88 14.88
CA PHE A 245 -14.31 -10.20 14.75
C PHE A 245 -13.12 -10.18 13.76
N PRO A 246 -12.00 -9.49 14.05
CA PRO A 246 -10.81 -9.61 13.20
C PRO A 246 -10.17 -10.99 13.34
N LEU A 247 -10.52 -11.92 12.46
CA LEU A 247 -10.17 -13.34 12.61
C LEU A 247 -8.76 -13.64 12.13
N HIS A 248 -8.35 -13.06 11.00
CA HIS A 248 -7.00 -13.27 10.52
C HIS A 248 -6.00 -12.51 11.43
N PRO A 249 -4.91 -13.14 11.90
CA PRO A 249 -3.94 -12.51 12.79
C PRO A 249 -3.35 -11.20 12.24
N TYR A 250 -3.15 -11.13 10.92
CA TYR A 250 -2.76 -9.86 10.26
C TYR A 250 -3.81 -8.75 10.45
N THR A 251 -5.09 -9.03 10.23
CA THR A 251 -6.17 -8.06 10.46
C THR A 251 -6.20 -7.60 11.91
N HIS A 252 -6.05 -8.53 12.85
CA HIS A 252 -5.91 -8.22 14.28
C HIS A 252 -4.76 -7.24 14.53
N SER A 253 -3.60 -7.46 13.90
CA SER A 253 -2.45 -6.54 14.02
C SER A 253 -2.76 -5.13 13.52
N LEU A 254 -3.43 -5.01 12.37
CA LEU A 254 -3.79 -3.72 11.81
C LEU A 254 -4.80 -2.97 12.69
N ILE A 255 -5.79 -3.67 13.27
CA ILE A 255 -6.74 -3.02 14.18
C ILE A 255 -6.07 -2.62 15.51
N SER A 256 -5.17 -3.45 16.06
CA SER A 256 -4.44 -3.12 17.29
C SER A 256 -3.58 -1.85 17.16
N ALA A 257 -3.16 -1.52 15.94
CA ALA A 257 -2.38 -0.33 15.63
C ALA A 257 -3.21 0.97 15.58
N ILE A 258 -4.54 0.89 15.54
CA ILE A 258 -5.41 2.07 15.44
C ILE A 258 -5.21 2.97 16.67
N PRO A 259 -4.91 4.28 16.50
CA PRO A 259 -4.76 5.21 17.61
C PRO A 259 -6.03 5.38 18.43
N ILE A 260 -5.90 5.40 19.76
CA ILE A 260 -6.98 5.72 20.68
C ILE A 260 -6.94 7.23 20.97
N PRO A 261 -8.07 7.96 20.85
CA PRO A 261 -8.09 9.40 21.10
C PRO A 261 -7.67 9.83 22.51
N ASP A 262 -7.86 8.96 23.52
CA ASP A 262 -7.43 9.22 24.90
C ASP A 262 -5.92 8.95 25.06
N PRO A 263 -5.10 9.99 25.36
CA PRO A 263 -3.65 9.84 25.51
C PRO A 263 -3.20 8.87 26.61
N GLN A 264 -3.99 8.71 27.68
CA GLN A 264 -3.66 7.79 28.77
C GLN A 264 -3.89 6.34 28.36
N LEU A 265 -4.96 6.07 27.60
CA LEU A 265 -5.21 4.75 27.04
C LEU A 265 -4.19 4.39 25.97
N GLU A 266 -3.88 5.34 25.07
CA GLU A 266 -2.92 5.14 23.98
C GLU A 266 -1.52 4.80 24.52
N LYS A 267 -1.06 5.51 25.57
CA LYS A 267 0.24 5.24 26.19
C LYS A 267 0.35 3.82 26.76
N ASN A 268 -0.78 3.23 27.17
CA ASN A 268 -0.83 1.90 27.76
C ASN A 268 -1.26 0.83 26.75
N LYS A 269 -1.49 1.18 25.47
CA LYS A 269 -1.89 0.24 24.43
C LYS A 269 -0.78 -0.77 24.13
N VAL A 270 -1.13 -2.05 24.07
CA VAL A 270 -0.24 -3.12 23.60
C VAL A 270 -0.49 -3.32 22.12
N LEU A 271 0.56 -3.16 21.32
CA LEU A 271 0.51 -3.46 19.89
C LEU A 271 0.67 -4.97 19.69
N TYR A 272 -0.20 -5.56 18.87
CA TYR A 272 -0.04 -6.92 18.41
C TYR A 272 0.74 -6.90 17.09
N THR A 273 1.93 -7.50 17.09
CA THR A 273 2.77 -7.61 15.88
C THR A 273 2.48 -8.94 15.19
N TYR A 274 2.05 -8.88 13.94
CA TYR A 274 1.82 -10.07 13.15
C TYR A 274 3.15 -10.71 12.70
N ASP A 275 3.33 -11.98 13.04
CA ASP A 275 4.42 -12.82 12.54
C ASP A 275 3.87 -13.88 11.58
N PRO A 276 4.25 -13.87 10.29
CA PRO A 276 3.83 -14.89 9.34
C PRO A 276 4.22 -16.33 9.72
N SER A 277 5.20 -16.52 10.61
CA SER A 277 5.67 -17.84 11.03
C SER A 277 4.64 -18.65 11.85
N ILE A 278 3.58 -17.98 12.34
CA ILE A 278 2.46 -18.64 13.04
C ILE A 278 1.70 -19.61 12.12
N HIS A 279 1.79 -19.41 10.81
CA HIS A 279 1.11 -20.21 9.81
C HIS A 279 1.98 -21.38 9.34
N ASP A 280 1.46 -22.60 9.46
CA ASP A 280 2.05 -23.78 8.83
C ASP A 280 1.22 -24.21 7.61
N TYR A 281 1.73 -23.85 6.44
CA TYR A 281 1.15 -24.20 5.13
C TYR A 281 1.93 -25.32 4.42
N SER A 282 2.79 -26.04 5.13
CA SER A 282 3.62 -27.10 4.54
C SER A 282 2.83 -28.35 4.17
N VAL A 283 1.80 -28.68 4.97
CA VAL A 283 0.93 -29.86 4.78
C VAL A 283 -0.36 -29.48 4.09
N ASP A 284 -1.11 -28.53 4.66
CA ASP A 284 -2.40 -28.08 4.16
C ASP A 284 -2.27 -26.68 3.56
N LYS A 285 -2.60 -26.57 2.27
CA LYS A 285 -2.56 -25.28 1.58
C LYS A 285 -3.72 -24.39 2.07
N PRO A 286 -3.48 -23.08 2.22
CA PRO A 286 -4.52 -22.15 2.60
C PRO A 286 -5.51 -21.90 1.45
N GLU A 287 -6.76 -21.67 1.82
CA GLU A 287 -7.85 -21.31 0.93
C GLU A 287 -8.56 -20.07 1.46
N PHE A 288 -9.19 -19.31 0.56
CA PHE A 288 -10.01 -18.16 0.93
C PHE A 288 -11.47 -18.60 0.94
N VAL A 289 -12.06 -18.71 2.12
CA VAL A 289 -13.37 -19.36 2.31
C VAL A 289 -14.32 -18.51 3.12
N ASP A 290 -15.60 -18.55 2.77
CA ASP A 290 -16.68 -18.01 3.61
C ASP A 290 -16.84 -18.91 4.84
N ILE A 291 -16.71 -18.32 6.02
CA ILE A 291 -16.91 -19.02 7.28
C ILE A 291 -18.34 -18.86 7.84
N GLY A 292 -19.20 -18.16 7.11
CA GLY A 292 -20.52 -17.68 7.57
C GLY A 292 -20.51 -16.16 7.74
N HIS A 293 -21.70 -15.57 7.91
CA HIS A 293 -21.86 -14.13 8.16
C HIS A 293 -21.32 -13.20 7.06
N ASN A 294 -21.18 -13.68 5.82
CA ASN A 294 -20.53 -12.92 4.72
C ASN A 294 -19.07 -12.55 5.09
N HIS A 295 -18.41 -13.42 5.86
CA HIS A 295 -17.06 -13.24 6.39
C HIS A 295 -16.14 -14.28 5.77
N PHE A 296 -15.26 -13.82 4.89
CA PHE A 296 -14.29 -14.65 4.19
C PHE A 296 -12.94 -14.51 4.86
N VAL A 297 -12.27 -15.64 5.11
CA VAL A 297 -10.96 -15.66 5.77
C VAL A 297 -10.02 -16.59 5.00
N TYR A 298 -8.75 -16.20 4.91
CA TYR A 298 -7.68 -17.01 4.32
C TYR A 298 -7.01 -17.84 5.41
N GLY A 299 -6.92 -19.15 5.21
CA GLY A 299 -6.26 -20.03 6.16
C GLY A 299 -6.27 -21.48 5.69
N ASN A 300 -5.46 -22.33 6.32
CA ASN A 300 -5.55 -23.77 6.13
C ASN A 300 -6.80 -24.34 6.84
N LYS A 301 -7.14 -25.61 6.59
CA LYS A 301 -8.35 -26.24 7.14
C LYS A 301 -8.48 -26.10 8.66
N LYS A 302 -7.38 -26.29 9.39
CA LYS A 302 -7.34 -26.21 10.85
C LYS A 302 -7.63 -24.78 11.33
N GLU A 303 -6.97 -23.78 10.73
CA GLU A 303 -7.19 -22.37 11.05
C GLU A 303 -8.62 -21.93 10.76
N ILE A 304 -9.18 -22.36 9.63
CA ILE A 304 -10.58 -22.07 9.28
C ILE A 304 -11.56 -22.64 10.31
N GLU A 305 -11.34 -23.86 10.80
CA GLU A 305 -12.15 -24.45 11.88
C GLU A 305 -12.02 -23.66 13.19
N GLU A 306 -10.82 -23.20 13.54
CA GLU A 306 -10.57 -22.34 14.69
C GLU A 306 -11.28 -20.98 14.55
N TYR A 307 -11.21 -20.34 13.38
CA TYR A 307 -11.89 -19.08 13.09
C TYR A 307 -13.40 -19.21 13.17
N LYS A 308 -13.98 -20.28 12.62
CA LYS A 308 -15.40 -20.61 12.78
C LYS A 308 -15.77 -20.77 14.24
N ALA A 309 -15.02 -21.55 14.99
CA ALA A 309 -15.28 -21.77 16.41
C ALA A 309 -15.16 -20.48 17.25
N LEU A 310 -14.22 -19.59 16.92
CA LEU A 310 -14.11 -18.27 17.55
C LEU A 310 -15.31 -17.39 17.23
N ARG A 311 -15.73 -17.36 15.97
CA ARG A 311 -16.84 -16.52 15.50
C ARG A 311 -18.18 -16.96 16.07
N GLU A 312 -18.43 -18.26 16.16
CA GLU A 312 -19.66 -18.86 16.70
C GLU A 312 -19.86 -18.58 18.20
N LYS A 313 -18.82 -18.22 18.96
CA LYS A 313 -18.98 -17.77 20.35
C LYS A 313 -19.80 -16.47 20.45
N GLY A 314 -19.84 -15.68 19.38
CA GLY A 314 -20.61 -14.43 19.31
C GLY A 314 -20.07 -13.28 20.18
N GLU A 315 -18.95 -13.48 20.86
CA GLU A 315 -18.29 -12.46 21.68
C GLU A 315 -17.28 -11.68 20.83
N PRO A 316 -17.39 -10.34 20.70
CA PRO A 316 -16.44 -9.54 19.95
C PRO A 316 -15.00 -9.76 20.43
N LEU A 317 -14.10 -10.04 19.49
CA LEU A 317 -12.68 -10.19 19.75
C LEU A 317 -12.13 -8.79 20.02
N GLN A 318 -11.79 -8.47 21.26
CA GLN A 318 -11.18 -7.17 21.61
C GLN A 318 -9.73 -7.13 21.11
N PRO A 319 -9.43 -6.45 19.99
CA PRO A 319 -8.09 -6.49 19.41
C PRO A 319 -7.16 -5.47 20.07
N ILE A 320 -7.73 -4.54 20.83
CA ILE A 320 -7.02 -3.49 21.54
C ILE A 320 -6.87 -3.91 23.00
N THR A 321 -5.64 -4.24 23.39
CA THR A 321 -5.31 -4.54 24.79
C THR A 321 -4.70 -3.31 25.47
N ILE A 322 -5.26 -2.89 26.60
CA ILE A 322 -4.76 -1.77 27.40
C ILE A 322 -4.11 -2.32 28.68
N ARG A 323 -2.83 -1.98 28.89
CA ARG A 323 -2.09 -2.37 30.11
C ARG A 323 -2.68 -1.71 31.34
N LYS A 324 -2.71 -2.43 32.45
CA LYS A 324 -3.06 -1.85 33.75
C LYS A 324 -1.87 -1.04 34.31
N PRO A 325 -2.11 0.07 35.01
CA PRO A 325 -1.03 0.83 35.64
C PRO A 325 -0.19 -0.05 36.57
N GLY A 326 1.12 -0.16 36.29
CA GLY A 326 2.08 -0.94 37.11
C GLY A 326 2.39 -2.36 36.59
N GLU A 327 1.79 -2.80 35.49
CA GLU A 327 2.09 -4.07 34.85
C GLU A 327 3.46 -4.02 34.15
N LYS A 328 4.40 -4.92 34.53
CA LYS A 328 5.74 -4.96 33.95
C LYS A 328 5.68 -5.39 32.49
N VAL A 329 6.49 -4.75 31.65
CA VAL A 329 6.74 -5.19 30.27
C VAL A 329 7.29 -6.62 30.32
N LYS A 330 6.52 -7.61 29.88
CA LYS A 330 7.13 -8.81 29.33
C LYS A 330 7.71 -8.37 28.00
N GLU A 331 9.03 -8.20 27.94
CA GLU A 331 9.74 -8.19 26.66
C GLU A 331 9.57 -9.60 26.08
N GLU A 332 8.44 -9.85 25.43
CA GLU A 332 8.39 -10.92 24.46
C GLU A 332 9.35 -10.47 23.36
N ASN A 333 10.53 -11.09 23.35
CA ASN A 333 11.52 -10.99 22.29
C ASN A 333 10.90 -11.56 21.01
N HIS A 334 9.93 -10.87 20.43
CA HIS A 334 9.67 -10.97 19.01
C HIS A 334 10.80 -10.18 18.36
N GLU A 335 11.92 -10.85 18.10
CA GLU A 335 12.87 -10.40 17.10
C GLU A 335 12.06 -10.13 15.84
N VAL A 336 11.81 -8.85 15.56
CA VAL A 336 11.29 -8.45 14.26
C VAL A 336 12.34 -8.93 13.26
N HIS A 337 12.05 -10.01 12.54
CA HIS A 337 12.87 -10.45 11.43
C HIS A 337 12.70 -9.45 10.27
N LEU A 338 13.22 -8.24 10.47
CA LEU A 338 13.60 -7.35 9.39
C LEU A 338 14.58 -8.11 8.50
N SER A 339 14.46 -7.95 7.19
CA SER A 339 15.50 -8.50 6.31
C SER A 339 16.85 -7.93 6.77
N LYS A 340 17.94 -8.72 6.70
CA LYS A 340 19.29 -8.24 7.08
C LYS A 340 19.66 -6.89 6.43
N ALA A 341 19.04 -6.55 5.30
CA ALA A 341 19.20 -5.29 4.60
C ALA A 341 18.49 -4.09 5.27
N GLU A 342 17.31 -4.28 5.85
CA GLU A 342 16.54 -3.20 6.51
C GLU A 342 17.09 -2.88 7.90
N ASP A 343 17.55 -3.90 8.62
CA ASP A 343 18.18 -3.76 9.94
C ASP A 343 19.56 -3.05 9.86
N GLU A 344 20.26 -3.20 8.74
CA GLU A 344 21.50 -2.46 8.43
C GLU A 344 21.22 -0.98 8.11
N PHE A 345 20.08 -0.66 7.49
CA PHE A 345 19.74 0.71 7.06
C PHE A 345 19.32 1.63 8.21
N LEU A 346 18.67 1.09 9.25
CA LEU A 346 18.11 1.89 10.35
C LEU A 346 19.11 2.24 11.47
N LYS A 347 20.35 1.72 11.41
CA LYS A 347 21.37 1.89 12.47
C LYS A 347 22.62 2.67 12.06
N THR A 348 22.73 3.15 10.81
CA THR A 348 23.95 3.83 10.37
C THR A 348 23.94 5.31 10.71
N PRO A 349 24.97 5.85 11.39
CA PRO A 349 25.14 7.29 11.56
C PRO A 349 25.29 8.01 10.21
N LEU A 350 24.84 9.26 10.12
CA LEU A 350 24.84 10.13 8.91
C LEU A 350 26.20 10.24 8.15
N HIS A 351 27.32 9.82 8.75
CA HIS A 351 28.66 9.85 8.14
C HIS A 351 29.26 8.44 7.85
N ASP A 352 28.47 7.37 7.89
CA ASP A 352 28.91 6.00 7.54
C ASP A 352 28.83 5.73 6.03
N THR A 353 29.66 6.44 5.26
CA THR A 353 29.57 6.49 3.79
C THR A 353 30.23 5.31 3.07
N GLY A 354 31.11 4.56 3.73
CA GLY A 354 31.86 3.47 3.09
C GLY A 354 32.80 3.93 1.98
N SER A 355 33.24 5.19 2.02
CA SER A 355 34.05 5.81 0.97
C SER A 355 35.26 4.98 0.56
N ILE A 356 35.48 4.85 -0.75
CA ILE A 356 36.62 4.13 -1.35
C ILE A 356 37.96 4.64 -0.82
N TRP A 357 38.06 5.91 -0.47
CA TRP A 357 39.27 6.52 0.09
C TRP A 357 39.72 5.85 1.41
N TYR A 358 38.79 5.39 2.24
CA TYR A 358 39.13 4.65 3.47
C TYR A 358 39.82 3.31 3.17
N LYS A 359 39.41 2.64 2.09
CA LYS A 359 40.03 1.40 1.63
C LYS A 359 41.42 1.64 1.05
N VAL A 360 41.57 2.70 0.24
CA VAL A 360 42.86 3.09 -0.37
C VAL A 360 43.87 3.51 0.70
N LEU A 361 43.47 4.38 1.64
CA LEU A 361 44.37 4.86 2.69
C LEU A 361 44.83 3.72 3.61
N SER A 362 43.90 2.82 3.96
CA SER A 362 44.20 1.66 4.82
C SER A 362 45.05 0.61 4.11
N PHE A 363 45.05 0.57 2.77
CA PHE A 363 45.95 -0.29 1.99
C PHE A 363 47.40 0.16 2.09
N PHE A 364 47.67 1.47 1.96
CA PHE A 364 49.03 2.00 2.07
C PHE A 364 49.53 2.09 3.52
N PHE A 365 48.61 2.23 4.49
CA PHE A 365 48.94 2.29 5.92
C PHE A 365 48.15 1.26 6.74
N PRO A 366 48.51 -0.05 6.68
CA PRO A 366 47.69 -1.14 7.23
C PRO A 366 47.49 -1.08 8.74
N ILE A 367 48.51 -0.66 9.49
CA ILE A 367 48.43 -0.51 10.95
C ILE A 367 47.45 0.61 11.34
N ILE A 368 47.57 1.77 10.70
CA ILE A 368 46.65 2.90 10.90
C ILE A 368 45.24 2.52 10.47
N GLY A 369 45.09 1.75 9.38
CA GLY A 369 43.82 1.22 8.90
C GLY A 369 43.10 0.31 9.90
N ILE A 370 43.82 -0.58 10.61
CA ILE A 370 43.24 -1.41 11.68
C ILE A 370 42.80 -0.55 12.87
N ILE A 371 43.62 0.42 13.29
CA ILE A 371 43.28 1.31 14.40
C ILE A 371 42.02 2.11 14.05
N ALA A 372 41.95 2.69 12.84
CA ALA A 372 40.78 3.40 12.34
C ALA A 372 39.55 2.48 12.28
N ALA A 373 39.69 1.24 11.81
CA ALA A 373 38.61 0.25 11.80
C ALA A 373 38.07 0.00 13.23
N MET A 374 38.93 -0.16 14.23
CA MET A 374 38.50 -0.34 15.62
C MET A 374 37.75 0.88 16.17
N VAL A 375 38.18 2.09 15.82
CA VAL A 375 37.49 3.34 16.18
C VAL A 375 36.11 3.42 15.54
N TYR A 376 36.01 3.10 14.24
CA TYR A 376 34.72 3.07 13.52
C TYR A 376 33.77 2.01 14.07
N LYS A 377 34.28 0.82 14.43
CA LYS A 377 33.50 -0.24 15.08
C LYS A 377 32.95 0.23 16.43
N LYS A 378 33.75 0.93 17.24
CA LYS A 378 33.31 1.46 18.55
C LYS A 378 32.23 2.53 18.41
N LYS A 379 32.23 3.29 17.31
CA LYS A 379 31.26 4.35 17.03
C LYS A 379 30.09 3.91 16.12
N GLN A 380 29.93 2.62 15.87
CA GLN A 380 28.87 2.04 15.01
C GLN A 380 28.87 2.50 13.53
N TYR A 381 30.03 2.89 13.00
CA TYR A 381 30.22 3.16 11.56
C TYR A 381 30.65 1.88 10.83
N TYR A 382 29.68 1.05 10.45
CA TYR A 382 29.92 -0.30 9.92
C TYR A 382 30.50 -0.32 8.49
N HIS A 383 30.07 0.60 7.63
CA HIS A 383 30.57 0.70 6.25
C HIS A 383 32.02 1.18 6.23
N ASN A 384 32.34 2.22 7.01
CA ASN A 384 33.71 2.71 7.16
C ASN A 384 34.62 1.68 7.84
N TYR A 385 34.12 0.96 8.85
CA TYR A 385 34.82 -0.18 9.46
C TYR A 385 35.20 -1.23 8.41
N LYS A 386 34.23 -1.65 7.57
CA LYS A 386 34.44 -2.67 6.55
C LYS A 386 35.46 -2.21 5.49
N ALA A 387 35.37 -0.95 5.05
CA ALA A 387 36.31 -0.35 4.10
C ALA A 387 37.75 -0.30 4.64
N CYS A 388 37.95 0.21 5.87
CA CYS A 388 39.26 0.26 6.51
C CYS A 388 39.85 -1.13 6.76
N LYS A 389 39.03 -2.07 7.28
CA LYS A 389 39.47 -3.45 7.54
C LYS A 389 39.88 -4.15 6.26
N GLN A 390 39.09 -4.06 5.18
CA GLN A 390 39.45 -4.66 3.90
C GLN A 390 40.75 -4.08 3.36
N GLY A 391 40.89 -2.74 3.34
CA GLY A 391 42.10 -2.07 2.87
C GLY A 391 43.35 -2.54 3.61
N ALA A 392 43.30 -2.56 4.95
CA ALA A 392 44.42 -3.02 5.77
C ALA A 392 44.78 -4.49 5.52
N LEU A 393 43.78 -5.36 5.35
CA LEU A 393 44.00 -6.79 5.12
C LEU A 393 44.72 -7.05 3.79
N TYR A 394 44.32 -6.34 2.73
CA TYR A 394 45.04 -6.36 1.45
C TYR A 394 46.45 -5.79 1.58
N GLY A 395 46.63 -4.70 2.32
CA GLY A 395 47.95 -4.10 2.55
C GLY A 395 48.91 -5.05 3.28
N PHE A 396 48.45 -5.76 4.32
CA PHE A 396 49.25 -6.78 5.02
C PHE A 396 49.61 -7.97 4.11
N ALA A 397 48.67 -8.42 3.28
CA ALA A 397 48.93 -9.50 2.33
C ALA A 397 50.03 -9.12 1.32
N VAL A 398 49.98 -7.89 0.78
CA VAL A 398 51.01 -7.39 -0.14
C VAL A 398 52.37 -7.25 0.56
N LEU A 399 52.40 -6.69 1.78
CA LEU A 399 53.63 -6.61 2.58
C LEU A 399 54.23 -7.98 2.85
N ALA A 400 53.42 -8.99 3.18
CA ALA A 400 53.90 -10.35 3.42
C ALA A 400 54.53 -10.97 2.17
N VAL A 401 53.93 -10.74 0.98
CA VAL A 401 54.49 -11.21 -0.30
C VAL A 401 55.83 -10.52 -0.61
N ILE A 402 55.91 -9.19 -0.41
CA ILE A 402 57.16 -8.43 -0.62
C ILE A 402 58.25 -8.94 0.32
N LEU A 403 57.92 -9.18 1.59
CA LEU A 403 58.86 -9.66 2.60
C LEU A 403 59.34 -11.08 2.27
N LEU A 404 58.45 -11.94 1.76
CA LEU A 404 58.81 -13.28 1.29
C LEU A 404 59.78 -13.22 0.10
N ILE A 405 59.50 -12.38 -0.89
CA ILE A 405 60.39 -12.18 -2.06
C ILE A 405 61.75 -11.66 -1.59
N PHE A 406 61.76 -10.72 -0.65
CA PHE A 406 63.00 -10.17 -0.08
C PHE A 406 63.81 -11.24 0.64
N ILE A 407 63.17 -12.10 1.45
CA ILE A 407 63.83 -13.24 2.11
C ILE A 407 64.42 -14.21 1.09
N ILE A 408 63.66 -14.56 0.04
CA ILE A 408 64.14 -15.45 -1.03
C ILE A 408 65.35 -14.85 -1.75
N ALA A 409 65.30 -13.55 -2.06
CA ALA A 409 66.43 -12.84 -2.67
C ALA A 409 67.66 -12.83 -1.75
N LEU A 410 67.47 -12.65 -0.44
CA LEU A 410 68.55 -12.66 0.54
C LEU A 410 69.20 -14.05 0.66
N ILE A 411 68.40 -15.12 0.64
CA ILE A 411 68.90 -16.50 0.62
C ILE A 411 69.70 -16.78 -0.66
N LEU A 412 69.23 -16.31 -1.82
CA LEU A 412 69.92 -16.46 -3.11
C LEU A 412 71.24 -15.68 -3.21
N VAL A 413 71.44 -14.65 -2.38
CA VAL A 413 72.69 -13.87 -2.34
C VAL A 413 73.71 -14.49 -1.36
N VAL A 414 73.24 -15.24 -0.36
CA VAL A 414 74.08 -15.87 0.66
C VAL A 414 74.54 -17.28 0.23
N LEU A 415 73.77 -17.97 -0.61
CA LEU A 415 74.16 -19.19 -1.33
C LEU A 415 75.02 -18.86 -2.55
#